data_AF-A0AAV4SAP5-F1
#
_entry.id   AF-A0AAV4SAP5-F1
#
_cell.length_a   1.000
_cell.length_b   1.000
_cell.length_c   1.000
_cell.angle_alpha   90.00
_cell.angle_beta   90.00
_cell.angle_gamma   90.00
#
_symmetry.space_group_name_H-M   'P 1'
#
loop_
_entity.id
_entity.type
_entity.pdbx_description
1 polymer ?
#
loop_
_entity_poly.entity_id
_entity_poly.type
_entity_poly.pdbx_seq_one_letter_code
_entity_poly.pdbx_strand_id
1 'polypeptide(L)'
;MTKKGSRLAKYVVTALSLREVPTYYWTDATVALCWIQREENWGVFVNNRVREIRSLSKKEYWRHIPGKLNPADIASRGCTLQHLLQYGWWEGPEFLKAFPEAWPKSEFSPNEELIAAEMKKKIIVDLSVKIEKPEWFERLSSFSKIVRVFCWMMRFVNKLRKKPSYGTKTLTVEEKAKAEIILWSIEQKKHFHEKENSVHGLQVVRGDDEVLRVKTRIIERDDDLSFLYPILLPSKHYLTECLIREYHLKYCHAGVQILAAKLRLQYWIFSSKRNIRSCVSRCVVCKRFTAKALTTPPIQLPLDR
;
A
#
# COMPACT_ATOMS: atom_id res chain seq x y z
N MET A 1 -7.79 23.13 -22.15
CA MET A 1 -7.79 24.61 -22.31
C MET A 1 -8.68 25.32 -21.29
N THR A 2 -9.79 24.73 -20.86
CA THR A 2 -10.77 25.24 -19.87
C THR A 2 -10.19 25.97 -18.65
N LYS A 3 -9.24 25.38 -17.91
CA LYS A 3 -8.59 26.05 -16.76
C LYS A 3 -7.89 27.37 -17.14
N LYS A 4 -7.11 27.37 -18.24
CA LYS A 4 -6.43 28.60 -18.70
C LYS A 4 -7.44 29.66 -19.14
N GLY A 5 -8.53 29.24 -19.78
CA GLY A 5 -9.65 30.12 -20.15
C GLY A 5 -10.27 30.83 -18.94
N SER A 6 -10.52 30.11 -17.84
CA SER A 6 -11.08 30.72 -16.62
C SER A 6 -10.17 31.78 -15.99
N ARG A 7 -8.84 31.56 -16.00
CA ARG A 7 -7.85 32.55 -15.53
C ARG A 7 -7.81 33.77 -16.43
N LEU A 8 -7.82 33.57 -17.75
CA LEU A 8 -7.79 34.65 -18.73
C LEU A 8 -9.05 35.51 -18.62
N ALA A 9 -10.23 34.90 -18.50
CA ALA A 9 -11.47 35.64 -18.31
C ALA A 9 -11.42 36.50 -17.04
N LYS A 10 -10.96 35.95 -15.90
CA LYS A 10 -10.79 36.74 -14.67
C LYS A 10 -9.83 37.90 -14.86
N TYR A 11 -8.71 37.68 -15.56
CA TYR A 11 -7.76 38.73 -15.87
C TYR A 11 -8.40 39.85 -16.71
N VAL A 12 -9.09 39.50 -17.80
CA VAL A 12 -9.75 40.46 -18.70
C VAL A 12 -10.85 41.24 -17.98
N VAL A 13 -11.72 40.56 -17.23
CA VAL A 13 -12.78 41.20 -16.43
C VAL A 13 -12.19 42.19 -15.42
N THR A 14 -11.06 41.84 -14.81
CA THR A 14 -10.38 42.72 -13.85
C THR A 14 -9.72 43.91 -14.56
N ALA A 15 -8.97 43.66 -15.64
CA ALA A 15 -8.23 44.69 -16.37
C ALA A 15 -9.16 45.72 -17.03
N LEU A 16 -10.32 45.28 -17.53
CA LEU A 16 -11.31 46.13 -18.18
C LEU A 16 -12.41 46.63 -17.23
N SER A 17 -12.32 46.31 -15.92
CA SER A 17 -13.32 46.69 -14.90
C SER A 17 -14.76 46.25 -15.20
N LEU A 18 -14.95 45.12 -15.88
CA LEU A 18 -16.26 44.61 -16.33
C LEU A 18 -16.99 43.78 -15.26
N ARG A 19 -16.94 44.20 -13.99
CA ARG A 19 -17.41 43.39 -12.85
C ARG A 19 -18.92 43.10 -12.88
N GLU A 20 -19.69 43.98 -13.50
CA GLU A 20 -21.16 43.88 -13.59
C GLU A 20 -21.64 43.18 -14.87
N VAL A 21 -20.73 42.87 -15.80
CA VAL A 21 -21.07 42.24 -17.07
C VAL A 21 -21.18 40.72 -16.90
N PRO A 22 -22.33 40.11 -17.22
CA PRO A 22 -22.47 38.66 -17.21
C PRO A 22 -21.39 37.98 -18.07
N THR A 23 -20.62 37.09 -17.46
CA THR A 23 -19.52 36.38 -18.14
C THR A 23 -19.88 34.91 -18.31
N TYR A 24 -19.90 34.45 -19.56
CA TYR A 24 -20.20 33.06 -19.93
C TYR A 24 -18.96 32.34 -20.45
N TYR A 25 -18.88 31.03 -20.21
CA TYR A 25 -17.73 30.20 -20.54
C TYR A 25 -18.15 29.07 -21.47
N TRP A 26 -17.41 28.86 -22.54
CA TRP A 26 -17.74 27.86 -23.56
C TRP A 26 -16.61 26.84 -23.70
N THR A 27 -16.99 25.56 -23.82
CA THR A 27 -16.05 24.47 -24.10
C THR A 27 -16.68 23.43 -25.03
N ASP A 28 -15.88 22.93 -25.96
CA ASP A 28 -16.20 21.80 -26.84
C ASP A 28 -15.91 20.43 -26.21
N ALA A 29 -15.24 20.41 -25.05
CA ALA A 29 -14.94 19.19 -24.31
C ALA A 29 -16.08 18.82 -23.35
N THR A 30 -17.01 17.99 -23.83
CA THR A 30 -18.18 17.51 -23.06
C THR A 30 -17.79 16.86 -21.73
N VAL A 31 -16.73 16.05 -21.71
CA VAL A 31 -16.21 15.42 -20.48
C VAL A 31 -15.74 16.46 -19.46
N ALA A 32 -15.02 17.49 -19.90
CA ALA A 32 -14.56 18.56 -19.02
C ALA A 32 -15.73 19.39 -18.47
N LEU A 33 -16.75 19.66 -19.31
CA LEU A 33 -17.98 20.32 -18.86
C LEU A 33 -18.70 19.50 -17.78
N CYS A 34 -18.79 18.17 -17.95
CA CYS A 34 -19.39 17.28 -16.96
C CYS A 34 -18.67 17.36 -15.62
N TRP A 35 -17.34 17.34 -15.62
CA TRP A 35 -16.56 17.47 -14.39
C TRP A 35 -16.80 18.82 -13.68
N ILE A 36 -17.00 19.90 -14.44
CA ILE A 36 -17.28 21.24 -13.92
C ILE A 36 -18.71 21.35 -13.39
N GLN A 37 -19.68 20.65 -13.97
CA GLN A 37 -21.09 20.72 -13.57
C GLN A 37 -21.44 19.76 -12.41
N ARG A 38 -20.90 18.53 -12.40
CA ARG A 38 -21.21 17.50 -11.39
C ARG A 38 -20.31 17.61 -10.16
N GLU A 39 -20.89 17.48 -8.97
CA GLU A 39 -20.16 17.53 -7.68
C GLU A 39 -19.75 16.14 -7.20
N GLU A 40 -18.90 15.48 -7.98
CA GLU A 40 -18.42 14.13 -7.67
C GLU A 40 -16.99 14.12 -7.12
N ASN A 41 -16.62 13.00 -6.50
CA ASN A 41 -15.27 12.75 -6.02
C ASN A 41 -14.33 12.35 -7.16
N TRP A 42 -13.88 13.32 -7.95
CA TRP A 42 -12.93 13.10 -9.03
C TRP A 42 -11.54 12.69 -8.52
N GLY A 43 -10.78 12.02 -9.39
CA GLY A 43 -9.33 11.81 -9.25
C GLY A 43 -8.59 13.10 -8.89
N VAL A 44 -7.48 13.00 -8.16
CA VAL A 44 -6.77 14.16 -7.58
C VAL A 44 -6.46 15.23 -8.64
N PHE A 45 -6.04 14.80 -9.83
CA PHE A 45 -5.66 15.68 -10.92
C PHE A 45 -6.83 16.49 -11.51
N VAL A 46 -7.97 15.84 -11.71
CA VAL A 46 -9.20 16.47 -12.21
C VAL A 46 -9.84 17.33 -11.14
N ASN A 47 -9.93 16.82 -9.90
CA ASN A 47 -10.52 17.55 -8.78
C ASN A 47 -9.80 18.89 -8.52
N ASN A 48 -8.47 18.90 -8.54
CA ASN A 48 -7.70 20.13 -8.35
C ASN A 48 -7.98 21.17 -9.45
N ARG A 49 -8.20 20.74 -10.70
CA ARG A 49 -8.54 21.64 -11.82
C ARG A 49 -9.97 22.17 -11.71
N VAL A 50 -10.93 21.28 -11.42
CA VAL A 50 -12.34 21.65 -11.26
C VAL A 50 -12.49 22.62 -10.09
N ARG A 51 -11.82 22.37 -8.96
CA ARG A 51 -11.83 23.25 -7.79
C ARG A 51 -11.35 24.66 -8.14
N GLU A 52 -10.29 24.77 -8.91
CA GLU A 52 -9.78 26.07 -9.34
C GLU A 52 -10.71 26.76 -10.33
N ILE A 53 -11.26 26.04 -11.31
CA ILE A 53 -12.24 26.61 -12.24
C ILE A 53 -13.45 27.16 -11.48
N ARG A 54 -13.96 26.39 -10.51
CA ARG A 54 -15.10 26.77 -9.67
C ARG A 54 -14.79 27.90 -8.68
N SER A 55 -13.53 28.13 -8.32
CA SER A 55 -13.15 29.30 -7.50
C SER A 55 -13.05 30.58 -8.32
N LEU A 56 -12.91 30.47 -9.64
CA LEU A 56 -12.80 31.60 -10.57
C LEU A 56 -14.10 31.90 -11.32
N SER A 57 -15.03 30.95 -11.39
CA SER A 57 -16.26 31.03 -12.19
C SER A 57 -17.36 30.15 -11.59
N LYS A 58 -18.63 30.49 -11.84
CA LYS A 58 -19.76 29.66 -11.41
C LYS A 58 -20.08 28.58 -12.44
N LYS A 59 -20.40 27.37 -11.98
CA LYS A 59 -20.62 26.19 -12.85
C LYS A 59 -21.81 26.38 -13.81
N GLU A 60 -22.80 27.19 -13.42
CA GLU A 60 -24.02 27.50 -14.18
C GLU A 60 -23.75 28.34 -15.43
N TYR A 61 -22.62 29.05 -15.47
CA TYR A 61 -22.24 29.87 -16.63
C TYR A 61 -21.37 29.11 -17.64
N TRP A 62 -21.07 27.83 -17.39
CA TRP A 62 -20.35 26.97 -18.33
C TRP A 62 -21.33 26.28 -19.29
N ARG A 63 -21.08 26.45 -20.59
CA ARG A 63 -21.88 25.92 -21.68
C ARG A 63 -21.02 25.10 -22.63
N HIS A 64 -21.66 24.14 -23.31
CA HIS A 64 -21.00 23.41 -24.38
C HIS A 64 -21.18 24.16 -25.71
N ILE A 65 -20.13 24.17 -26.53
CA ILE A 65 -20.18 24.64 -27.91
C ILE A 65 -19.77 23.50 -28.85
N PRO A 66 -20.54 23.20 -29.91
CA PRO A 66 -20.09 22.25 -30.93
C PRO A 66 -18.73 22.68 -31.50
N GLY A 67 -17.80 21.74 -31.70
CA GLY A 67 -16.46 22.04 -32.21
C GLY A 67 -16.44 22.85 -33.50
N LYS A 68 -17.40 22.62 -34.42
CA LYS A 68 -17.56 23.41 -35.66
C LYS A 68 -17.84 24.90 -35.43
N LEU A 69 -18.43 25.25 -34.30
CA LEU A 69 -18.74 26.62 -33.90
C LEU A 69 -17.72 27.18 -32.90
N ASN A 70 -16.75 26.37 -32.45
CA ASN A 70 -15.76 26.78 -31.47
C ASN A 70 -14.73 27.70 -32.14
N PRO A 71 -14.72 29.01 -31.86
CA PRO A 71 -13.70 29.86 -32.41
C PRO A 71 -12.30 29.35 -31.98
N ALA A 72 -12.08 28.94 -30.73
CA ALA A 72 -10.75 28.57 -30.23
C ALA A 72 -9.98 27.54 -31.08
N ASP A 73 -10.68 26.73 -31.89
CA ASP A 73 -10.07 25.82 -32.88
C ASP A 73 -9.30 26.55 -33.99
N ILE A 74 -9.76 27.72 -34.47
CA ILE A 74 -9.06 28.51 -35.50
C ILE A 74 -7.68 28.93 -35.02
N ALA A 75 -7.59 29.43 -33.79
CA ALA A 75 -6.31 29.86 -33.19
C ALA A 75 -5.41 28.69 -32.80
N SER A 76 -5.97 27.52 -32.46
CA SER A 76 -5.19 26.38 -31.95
C SER A 76 -4.79 25.35 -33.01
N ARG A 77 -5.59 25.18 -34.07
CA ARG A 77 -5.32 24.27 -35.21
C ARG A 77 -4.73 25.01 -36.42
N GLY A 78 -4.83 26.33 -36.43
CA GLY A 78 -4.39 27.19 -37.53
C GLY A 78 -5.43 27.26 -38.66
N CYS A 79 -5.37 28.35 -39.42
CA CYS A 79 -6.17 28.54 -40.63
C CYS A 79 -5.40 29.38 -41.66
N THR A 80 -5.93 29.47 -42.88
CA THR A 80 -5.41 30.39 -43.89
C THR A 80 -5.78 31.84 -43.57
N LEU A 81 -4.99 32.80 -44.04
CA LEU A 81 -5.25 34.23 -43.85
C LEU A 81 -6.61 34.64 -44.43
N GLN A 82 -6.95 34.11 -45.61
CA GLN A 82 -8.24 34.37 -46.27
C GLN A 82 -9.42 33.88 -45.42
N HIS A 83 -9.31 32.68 -44.84
CA HIS A 83 -10.34 32.16 -43.94
C HIS A 83 -10.46 32.99 -42.66
N LEU A 84 -9.32 33.45 -42.10
CA LEU A 84 -9.31 34.30 -40.90
C LEU A 84 -10.02 35.64 -41.14
N LEU A 85 -9.72 36.29 -42.28
CA LEU A 85 -10.37 37.54 -42.69
C LEU A 85 -11.87 37.34 -42.91
N GLN A 86 -12.28 36.23 -43.54
CA GLN A 86 -13.68 35.92 -43.80
C GLN A 86 -14.45 35.58 -42.51
N TYR A 87 -13.81 34.93 -41.55
CA TYR A 87 -14.46 34.51 -40.29
C TYR A 87 -14.72 35.70 -39.35
N GLY A 88 -13.93 36.78 -39.42
CA GLY A 88 -14.10 37.93 -38.54
C GLY A 88 -13.78 37.61 -37.07
N TRP A 89 -12.66 36.92 -36.83
CA TRP A 89 -12.26 36.39 -35.51
C TRP A 89 -12.44 37.35 -34.32
N TRP A 90 -12.11 38.62 -34.54
CA TRP A 90 -12.13 39.68 -33.52
C TRP A 90 -13.54 40.21 -33.21
N GLU A 91 -14.55 39.89 -34.01
CA GLU A 91 -15.95 40.28 -33.78
C GLU A 91 -16.69 39.29 -32.86
N GLY A 92 -16.11 38.12 -32.66
CA GLY A 92 -16.75 37.00 -31.98
C GLY A 92 -17.78 36.29 -32.85
N PRO A 93 -18.19 35.07 -32.46
CA PRO A 93 -19.10 34.26 -33.25
C PRO A 93 -20.53 34.83 -33.26
N GLU A 94 -21.21 34.70 -34.41
CA GLU A 94 -22.51 35.32 -34.68
C GLU A 94 -23.59 34.96 -33.65
N PHE A 95 -23.58 33.74 -33.13
CA PHE A 95 -24.57 33.30 -32.15
C PHE A 95 -24.47 34.06 -30.81
N LEU A 96 -23.31 34.65 -30.47
CA LEU A 96 -23.17 35.46 -29.24
C LEU A 96 -23.79 36.85 -29.40
N LYS A 97 -24.02 37.32 -30.64
CA LYS A 97 -24.73 38.57 -30.93
C LYS A 97 -26.24 38.40 -30.76
N ALA A 98 -26.74 37.16 -30.83
CA ALA A 98 -28.15 36.83 -30.60
C ALA A 98 -28.48 36.76 -29.09
N PHE A 99 -29.78 36.79 -28.78
CA PHE A 99 -30.29 36.64 -27.43
C PHE A 99 -29.91 35.26 -26.82
N PRO A 100 -29.70 35.16 -25.49
CA PRO A 100 -29.29 33.92 -24.82
C PRO A 100 -30.15 32.68 -25.10
N GLU A 101 -31.42 32.88 -25.44
CA GLU A 101 -32.38 31.84 -25.77
C GLU A 101 -32.07 31.17 -27.12
N ALA A 102 -31.46 31.92 -28.04
CA ALA A 102 -31.05 31.50 -29.38
C ALA A 102 -29.63 30.92 -29.42
N TRP A 103 -28.90 30.96 -28.30
CA TRP A 103 -27.60 30.34 -28.21
C TRP A 103 -27.67 28.82 -28.41
N PRO A 104 -26.61 28.18 -28.94
CA PRO A 104 -26.61 26.75 -29.19
C PRO A 104 -26.86 25.98 -27.89
N LYS A 105 -27.99 25.27 -27.85
CA LYS A 105 -28.31 24.28 -26.82
C LYS A 105 -27.87 22.93 -27.35
N SER A 106 -26.72 22.46 -26.92
CA SER A 106 -26.35 21.08 -27.25
C SER A 106 -27.03 20.12 -26.28
N GLU A 107 -27.84 19.22 -26.81
CA GLU A 107 -28.09 17.94 -26.17
C GLU A 107 -26.79 17.14 -26.26
N PHE A 108 -25.92 17.24 -25.25
CA PHE A 108 -24.75 16.37 -25.17
C PHE A 108 -25.11 15.18 -24.26
N SER A 109 -24.95 13.96 -24.77
CA SER A 109 -25.00 12.75 -23.97
C SER A 109 -23.57 12.42 -23.51
N PRO A 110 -23.23 12.66 -22.24
CA PRO A 110 -21.90 12.34 -21.76
C PRO A 110 -21.66 10.83 -21.78
N ASN A 111 -20.45 10.42 -22.16
CA ASN A 111 -20.04 9.03 -22.01
C ASN A 111 -19.80 8.73 -20.52
N GLU A 112 -20.77 8.10 -19.87
CA GLU A 112 -20.74 7.77 -18.44
C GLU A 112 -19.57 6.86 -18.05
N GLU A 113 -19.09 6.00 -18.96
CA GLU A 113 -17.96 5.11 -18.67
C GLU A 113 -16.67 5.91 -18.47
N LEU A 114 -16.43 6.91 -19.32
CA LEU A 114 -15.26 7.79 -19.20
C LEU A 114 -15.33 8.66 -17.95
N ILE A 115 -16.54 9.06 -17.53
CA ILE A 115 -16.75 9.82 -16.29
C ILE A 115 -16.51 8.94 -15.07
N ALA A 116 -17.08 7.73 -15.06
CA ALA A 116 -16.93 6.77 -13.98
C ALA A 116 -15.47 6.32 -13.77
N ALA A 117 -14.71 6.18 -14.87
CA ALA A 117 -13.28 5.86 -14.80
C ALA A 117 -12.44 6.90 -14.03
N GLU A 118 -12.86 8.17 -14.06
CA GLU A 118 -12.16 9.27 -13.39
C GLU A 118 -12.64 9.49 -11.94
N MET A 119 -13.72 8.82 -11.50
CA MET A 119 -14.16 8.88 -10.11
C MET A 119 -13.16 8.14 -9.22
N LYS A 120 -12.82 8.74 -8.07
CA LYS A 120 -12.04 8.04 -7.04
C LYS A 120 -12.81 6.79 -6.62
N LYS A 121 -12.16 5.63 -6.76
CA LYS A 121 -12.67 4.37 -6.23
C LYS A 121 -12.97 4.56 -4.74
N LYS A 122 -14.23 4.42 -4.35
CA LYS A 122 -14.64 4.43 -2.94
C LYS A 122 -13.99 3.22 -2.28
N ILE A 123 -13.02 3.48 -1.40
CA ILE A 123 -12.45 2.44 -0.56
C ILE A 123 -13.49 2.19 0.54
N ILE A 124 -14.24 1.12 0.42
CA ILE A 124 -15.09 0.63 1.50
C ILE A 124 -14.14 0.05 2.54
N VAL A 125 -13.95 0.77 3.64
CA VAL A 125 -13.20 0.27 4.79
C VAL A 125 -14.21 -0.50 5.65
N ASP A 126 -14.08 -1.82 5.65
CA ASP A 126 -14.82 -2.66 6.59
C ASP A 126 -14.32 -2.36 8.01
N LEU A 127 -15.21 -1.86 8.87
CA LEU A 127 -14.94 -1.55 10.28
C LEU A 127 -15.24 -2.76 11.19
N SER A 128 -15.40 -3.97 10.63
CA SER A 128 -15.56 -5.17 11.43
C SER A 128 -14.33 -5.39 12.32
N VAL A 129 -14.49 -5.09 13.62
CA VAL A 129 -13.51 -5.48 14.63
C VAL A 129 -13.63 -6.99 14.80
N LYS A 130 -12.84 -7.75 14.02
CA LYS A 130 -12.58 -9.14 14.34
C LYS A 130 -11.87 -9.15 15.69
N ILE A 131 -12.60 -9.49 16.75
CA ILE A 131 -11.99 -9.87 18.02
C ILE A 131 -11.30 -11.21 17.76
N GLU A 132 -10.09 -11.15 17.24
CA GLU A 132 -9.24 -12.32 17.08
C GLU A 132 -8.93 -12.83 18.48
N LYS A 133 -9.48 -14.00 18.81
CA LYS A 133 -9.09 -14.70 20.03
C LYS A 133 -7.58 -14.97 19.94
N PRO A 134 -6.79 -14.63 20.96
CA PRO A 134 -5.36 -14.88 20.93
C PRO A 134 -5.11 -16.37 20.73
N GLU A 135 -4.17 -16.70 19.86
CA GLU A 135 -3.82 -18.10 19.60
C GLU A 135 -3.32 -18.77 20.89
N TRP A 136 -3.53 -20.08 21.00
CA TRP A 136 -3.20 -20.84 22.22
C TRP A 136 -1.72 -20.71 22.63
N PHE A 137 -0.83 -20.51 21.65
CA PHE A 137 0.60 -20.37 21.83
C PHE A 137 1.04 -18.96 22.28
N GLU A 138 0.20 -17.93 22.17
CA GLU A 138 0.57 -16.55 22.56
C GLU A 138 0.84 -16.40 24.05
N ARG A 139 0.30 -17.33 24.86
CA ARG A 139 0.56 -17.42 26.31
C ARG A 139 1.94 -18.01 26.65
N LEU A 140 2.67 -18.51 25.65
CA LEU A 140 3.93 -19.22 25.84
C LEU A 140 5.11 -18.40 25.31
N SER A 141 6.06 -18.09 26.18
CA SER A 141 7.20 -17.22 25.85
C SER A 141 8.44 -17.95 25.30
N SER A 142 8.34 -19.21 24.90
CA SER A 142 9.48 -19.96 24.34
C SER A 142 9.02 -20.81 23.18
N PHE A 143 9.75 -20.72 22.07
CA PHE A 143 9.46 -21.49 20.87
C PHE A 143 9.56 -22.99 21.14
N SER A 144 10.62 -23.44 21.80
CA SER A 144 10.78 -24.82 22.28
C SER A 144 9.62 -25.29 23.18
N LYS A 145 9.06 -24.41 24.04
CA LYS A 145 7.87 -24.76 24.85
C LYS A 145 6.63 -24.91 23.97
N ILE A 146 6.43 -24.01 23.00
CA ILE A 146 5.32 -24.07 22.05
C ILE A 146 5.38 -25.38 21.26
N VAL A 147 6.53 -25.70 20.65
CA VAL A 147 6.72 -26.94 19.90
C VAL A 147 6.47 -28.16 20.80
N ARG A 148 6.92 -28.13 22.06
CA ARG A 148 6.67 -29.22 23.02
C ARG A 148 5.18 -29.42 23.30
N VAL A 149 4.44 -28.34 23.58
CA VAL A 149 2.99 -28.42 23.82
C VAL A 149 2.26 -28.90 22.57
N PHE A 150 2.61 -28.36 21.40
CA PHE A 150 2.04 -28.78 20.13
C PHE A 150 2.30 -30.27 19.84
N CYS A 151 3.50 -30.76 20.14
CA CYS A 151 3.85 -32.17 20.02
C CYS A 151 2.97 -33.07 20.92
N TRP A 152 2.70 -32.66 22.16
CA TRP A 152 1.76 -33.37 23.04
C TRP A 152 0.32 -33.33 22.52
N MET A 153 -0.14 -32.20 21.97
CA MET A 153 -1.44 -32.10 21.32
C MET A 153 -1.56 -33.08 20.16
N MET A 154 -0.52 -33.19 19.33
CA MET A 154 -0.46 -34.14 18.21
C MET A 154 -0.50 -35.60 18.68
N ARG A 155 0.23 -35.96 19.76
CA ARG A 155 0.14 -37.29 20.38
C ARG A 155 -1.28 -37.60 20.85
N PHE A 156 -1.93 -36.65 21.52
CA PHE A 156 -3.31 -36.81 21.99
C PHE A 156 -4.28 -37.04 20.82
N VAL A 157 -4.18 -36.24 19.75
CA VAL A 157 -4.99 -36.41 18.55
C VAL A 157 -4.74 -37.77 17.88
N ASN A 158 -3.48 -38.21 17.78
CA ASN A 158 -3.14 -39.51 17.19
C ASN A 158 -3.70 -40.68 18.02
N LYS A 159 -3.71 -40.56 19.35
CA LYS A 159 -4.34 -41.52 20.27
C LYS A 159 -5.84 -41.62 20.02
N LEU A 160 -6.53 -40.48 19.88
CA LEU A 160 -7.97 -40.45 19.55
C LEU A 160 -8.26 -41.05 18.17
N ARG A 161 -7.35 -40.87 17.21
CA ARG A 161 -7.46 -41.42 15.84
C ARG A 161 -7.04 -42.89 15.72
N LYS A 162 -6.78 -43.59 16.83
CA LYS A 162 -6.33 -45.00 16.87
C LYS A 162 -5.11 -45.29 15.98
N LYS A 163 -4.25 -44.30 15.72
CA LYS A 163 -3.00 -44.54 14.99
C LYS A 163 -2.00 -45.29 15.88
N PRO A 164 -1.17 -46.19 15.32
CA PRO A 164 -0.10 -46.83 16.08
C PRO A 164 0.81 -45.75 16.64
N SER A 165 0.85 -45.63 17.96
CA SER A 165 1.68 -44.67 18.68
C SER A 165 2.61 -45.47 19.58
N TYR A 166 3.91 -45.28 19.38
CA TYR A 166 4.92 -45.77 20.30
C TYR A 166 4.76 -44.96 21.60
N GLY A 167 4.18 -45.60 22.61
CA GLY A 167 3.87 -45.01 23.92
C GLY A 167 5.11 -44.74 24.77
N THR A 168 6.07 -43.99 24.26
CA THR A 168 7.22 -43.54 25.05
C THR A 168 6.79 -42.44 26.01
N LYS A 169 7.24 -42.52 27.28
CA LYS A 169 6.94 -41.50 28.31
C LYS A 169 7.47 -40.11 27.94
N THR A 170 8.49 -40.04 27.10
CA THR A 170 9.17 -38.80 26.69
C THR A 170 8.96 -38.50 25.20
N LEU A 171 8.93 -37.21 24.85
CA LEU A 171 8.91 -36.78 23.45
C LEU A 171 10.28 -36.98 22.80
N THR A 172 10.31 -37.64 21.64
CA THR A 172 11.55 -37.85 20.87
C THR A 172 11.94 -36.57 20.10
N VAL A 173 13.16 -36.56 19.55
CA VAL A 173 13.66 -35.43 18.75
C VAL A 173 12.90 -35.35 17.42
N GLU A 174 12.62 -36.51 16.82
CA GLU A 174 11.91 -36.63 15.54
C GLU A 174 10.47 -36.15 15.67
N GLU A 175 9.80 -36.43 16.80
CA GLU A 175 8.45 -35.94 17.06
C GLU A 175 8.42 -34.41 17.19
N LYS A 176 9.43 -33.82 17.83
CA LYS A 176 9.53 -32.35 17.94
C LYS A 176 9.82 -31.71 16.59
N ALA A 177 10.72 -32.30 15.80
CA ALA A 177 11.03 -31.82 14.45
C ALA A 177 9.79 -31.87 13.55
N LYS A 178 9.04 -32.97 13.57
CA LYS A 178 7.76 -33.09 12.85
C LYS A 178 6.72 -32.08 13.34
N ALA A 179 6.59 -31.91 14.66
CA ALA A 179 5.66 -30.96 15.24
C ALA A 179 5.99 -29.52 14.82
N GLU A 180 7.27 -29.15 14.77
CA GLU A 180 7.70 -27.84 14.31
C GLU A 180 7.33 -27.58 12.85
N ILE A 181 7.61 -28.53 11.95
CA ILE A 181 7.27 -28.44 10.53
C ILE A 181 5.76 -28.26 10.33
N ILE A 182 4.95 -29.08 11.02
CA ILE A 182 3.49 -29.01 10.92
C ILE A 182 2.97 -27.67 11.47
N LEU A 183 3.53 -27.18 12.57
CA LEU A 183 3.17 -25.89 13.15
C LEU A 183 3.41 -24.76 12.13
N TRP A 184 4.55 -24.77 11.44
CA TRP A 184 4.82 -23.81 10.39
C TRP A 184 3.90 -23.96 9.19
N SER A 185 3.60 -25.17 8.75
CA SER A 185 2.65 -25.41 7.65
C SER A 185 1.28 -24.80 7.94
N ILE A 186 0.77 -24.97 9.17
CA ILE A 186 -0.51 -24.37 9.59
C ILE A 186 -0.46 -22.85 9.51
N GLU A 187 0.59 -22.23 10.06
CA GLU A 187 0.71 -20.77 10.08
C GLU A 187 0.95 -20.17 8.70
N GLN A 188 1.68 -20.88 7.84
CA GLN A 188 1.86 -20.50 6.44
C GLN A 188 0.54 -20.55 5.67
N LYS A 189 -0.33 -21.56 5.88
CA LYS A 189 -1.65 -21.64 5.22
C LYS A 189 -2.58 -20.49 5.64
N LYS A 190 -2.42 -19.96 6.87
CA LYS A 190 -3.15 -18.77 7.34
C LYS A 190 -2.61 -17.48 6.73
N HIS A 191 -1.29 -17.37 6.57
CA HIS A 191 -0.61 -16.12 6.17
C HIS A 191 -0.34 -15.99 4.66
N PHE A 192 -0.22 -17.11 3.94
CA PHE A 192 0.13 -17.16 2.52
C PHE A 192 -0.95 -17.91 1.74
N HIS A 193 -1.33 -17.38 0.58
CA HIS A 193 -2.37 -17.99 -0.26
C HIS A 193 -1.82 -19.13 -1.12
N GLU A 194 -2.61 -20.20 -1.30
CA GLU A 194 -2.14 -21.48 -1.86
C GLU A 194 -1.69 -21.47 -3.32
N LYS A 195 -2.01 -20.42 -4.09
CA LYS A 195 -1.73 -20.34 -5.54
C LYS A 195 -0.48 -19.51 -5.89
N GLU A 196 0.27 -19.03 -4.89
CA GLU A 196 1.42 -18.18 -5.13
C GLU A 196 2.69 -19.00 -5.41
N ASN A 197 3.08 -19.10 -6.68
CA ASN A 197 4.44 -19.53 -7.07
C ASN A 197 5.50 -18.46 -6.71
N SER A 198 5.04 -17.27 -6.33
CA SER A 198 5.86 -16.15 -5.90
C SER A 198 5.17 -15.42 -4.76
N VAL A 199 5.83 -15.31 -3.61
CA VAL A 199 5.36 -14.54 -2.46
C VAL A 199 6.22 -13.29 -2.36
N HIS A 200 5.63 -12.11 -2.56
CA HIS A 200 6.35 -10.83 -2.56
C HIS A 200 7.61 -10.80 -3.46
N GLY A 201 7.55 -11.45 -4.62
CA GLY A 201 8.66 -11.50 -5.58
C GLY A 201 9.72 -12.58 -5.29
N LEU A 202 9.54 -13.38 -4.24
CA LEU A 202 10.37 -14.54 -3.95
C LEU A 202 9.76 -15.78 -4.59
N GLN A 203 10.54 -16.51 -5.39
CA GLN A 203 10.12 -17.82 -5.87
C GLN A 203 10.02 -18.80 -4.71
N VAL A 204 8.86 -19.45 -4.58
CA VAL A 204 8.58 -20.40 -3.50
C VAL A 204 8.22 -21.75 -4.08
N VAL A 205 8.55 -22.80 -3.34
CA VAL A 205 8.19 -24.20 -3.64
C VAL A 205 7.58 -24.79 -2.38
N ARG A 206 6.52 -25.56 -2.54
CA ARG A 206 5.95 -26.35 -1.44
C ARG A 206 6.67 -27.69 -1.40
N GLY A 207 7.28 -28.03 -0.26
CA GLY A 207 7.89 -29.33 -0.06
C GLY A 207 6.85 -30.43 0.20
N ASP A 208 7.30 -31.69 0.19
CA ASP A 208 6.47 -32.87 0.52
C ASP A 208 5.90 -32.81 1.95
N ASP A 209 6.51 -31.99 2.80
CA ASP A 209 6.10 -31.70 4.17
C ASP A 209 5.03 -30.61 4.28
N GLU A 210 4.43 -30.19 3.15
CA GLU A 210 3.39 -29.16 3.06
C GLU A 210 3.83 -27.77 3.55
N VAL A 211 5.14 -27.53 3.61
CA VAL A 211 5.73 -26.26 4.02
C VAL A 211 6.23 -25.49 2.79
N LEU A 212 5.93 -24.20 2.74
CA LEU A 212 6.47 -23.27 1.75
C LEU A 212 7.93 -22.95 2.08
N ARG A 213 8.79 -23.17 1.09
CA ARG A 213 10.24 -22.95 1.14
C ARG A 213 10.64 -22.00 0.03
N VAL A 214 11.64 -21.17 0.28
CA VAL A 214 12.15 -20.23 -0.74
C VAL A 214 13.15 -20.95 -1.63
N LYS A 215 12.96 -20.85 -2.95
CA LYS A 215 13.95 -21.31 -3.92
C LYS A 215 15.09 -20.30 -3.97
N THR A 216 16.24 -20.63 -3.37
CA THR A 216 17.42 -19.77 -3.43
C THR A 216 18.12 -19.87 -4.79
N ARG A 217 19.11 -19.01 -5.05
CA ARG A 217 19.91 -19.08 -6.29
C ARG A 217 21.08 -20.08 -6.20
N ILE A 218 21.26 -20.74 -5.05
CA ILE A 218 22.45 -21.54 -4.74
C ILE A 218 22.12 -23.04 -4.78
N ILE A 219 21.16 -23.45 -5.63
CA ILE A 219 20.56 -24.79 -5.60
C ILE A 219 21.56 -25.90 -5.94
N GLU A 220 22.58 -25.59 -6.75
CA GLU A 220 23.57 -26.55 -7.23
C GLU A 220 24.71 -26.80 -6.25
N ARG A 221 24.71 -26.12 -5.09
CA ARG A 221 25.72 -26.35 -4.06
C ARG A 221 25.36 -27.60 -3.25
N ASP A 222 26.36 -28.44 -3.00
CA ASP A 222 26.25 -29.55 -2.06
C ASP A 222 26.26 -29.00 -0.62
N ASP A 223 25.07 -28.86 -0.05
CA ASP A 223 24.80 -28.24 1.25
C ASP A 223 23.49 -28.80 1.83
N ASP A 224 23.20 -28.49 3.10
CA ASP A 224 21.95 -28.90 3.76
C ASP A 224 20.71 -28.40 2.99
N LEU A 225 19.76 -29.28 2.74
CA LEU A 225 18.50 -28.96 2.04
C LEU A 225 17.73 -27.81 2.70
N SER A 226 17.83 -27.66 4.02
CA SER A 226 17.19 -26.55 4.76
C SER A 226 17.85 -25.21 4.45
N PHE A 227 19.13 -25.19 4.09
CA PHE A 227 19.84 -23.99 3.68
C PHE A 227 19.54 -23.64 2.22
N LEU A 228 19.47 -24.67 1.35
CA LEU A 228 19.12 -24.51 -0.07
C LEU A 228 17.66 -24.06 -0.24
N TYR A 229 16.77 -24.64 0.56
CA TYR A 229 15.32 -24.43 0.57
C TYR A 229 14.81 -24.06 1.97
N PRO A 230 15.15 -22.85 2.47
CA PRO A 230 14.77 -22.40 3.80
C PRO A 230 13.27 -22.16 3.90
N ILE A 231 12.71 -22.50 5.07
CA ILE A 231 11.28 -22.37 5.37
C ILE A 231 10.90 -20.89 5.39
N LEU A 232 9.87 -20.52 4.63
CA LEU A 232 9.40 -19.14 4.54
C LEU A 232 8.59 -18.74 5.78
N LEU A 233 9.01 -17.71 6.50
CA LEU A 233 8.35 -17.26 7.72
C LEU A 233 7.75 -15.86 7.58
N PRO A 234 6.53 -15.62 8.10
CA PRO A 234 5.94 -14.29 8.15
C PRO A 234 6.76 -13.36 9.06
N SER A 235 6.84 -12.08 8.68
CA SER A 235 7.63 -11.08 9.41
C SER A 235 7.07 -10.74 10.78
N LYS A 236 5.77 -10.43 10.84
CA LYS A 236 5.09 -9.95 12.06
C LYS A 236 4.23 -11.07 12.63
N HIS A 237 4.87 -12.06 13.23
CA HIS A 237 4.16 -13.18 13.83
C HIS A 237 4.79 -13.59 15.16
N TYR A 238 3.96 -13.95 16.14
CA TYR A 238 4.41 -14.26 17.50
C TYR A 238 5.39 -15.44 17.54
N LEU A 239 5.14 -16.49 16.74
CA LEU A 239 6.07 -17.63 16.64
C LEU A 239 7.43 -17.21 16.08
N THR A 240 7.45 -16.34 15.06
CA THR A 240 8.69 -15.82 14.47
C THR A 240 9.47 -15.02 15.52
N GLU A 241 8.79 -14.18 16.32
CA GLU A 241 9.44 -13.45 17.41
C GLU A 241 10.00 -14.40 18.49
N CYS A 242 9.26 -15.44 18.87
CA CYS A 242 9.71 -16.44 19.83
C CYS A 242 10.91 -17.23 19.31
N LEU A 243 10.92 -17.62 18.03
CA LEU A 243 12.04 -18.30 17.38
C LEU A 243 13.30 -17.43 17.38
N ILE A 244 13.18 -16.17 16.95
CA ILE A 244 14.30 -15.21 16.94
C ILE A 244 14.86 -15.05 18.35
N ARG A 245 14.00 -14.89 19.36
CA ARG A 245 14.42 -14.76 20.76
C ARG A 245 15.13 -16.00 21.25
N GLU A 246 14.66 -17.19 20.89
CA GLU A 246 15.30 -18.44 21.26
C GLU A 246 16.70 -18.56 20.67
N TYR A 247 16.88 -18.20 19.40
CA TYR A 247 18.20 -18.14 18.77
C TYR A 247 19.09 -17.09 19.44
N HIS A 248 18.55 -15.93 19.78
CA HIS A 248 19.27 -14.88 20.50
C HIS A 248 19.83 -15.37 21.84
N LEU A 249 19.04 -16.11 22.61
CA LEU A 249 19.49 -16.68 23.88
C LEU A 249 20.42 -17.88 23.70
N LYS A 250 20.12 -18.78 22.75
CA LYS A 250 20.91 -19.98 22.43
C LYS A 250 22.34 -19.64 21.99
N TYR A 251 22.50 -18.54 21.27
CA TYR A 251 23.81 -18.05 20.81
C TYR A 251 24.35 -16.90 21.69
N CYS A 252 24.10 -16.97 23.00
CA CYS A 252 24.70 -16.09 24.02
C CYS A 252 24.53 -14.59 23.73
N HIS A 253 23.29 -14.16 23.50
CA HIS A 253 22.96 -12.77 23.16
C HIS A 253 23.59 -12.26 21.85
N ALA A 254 23.76 -13.17 20.88
CA ALA A 254 24.29 -12.84 19.56
C ALA A 254 23.63 -11.59 18.93
N GLY A 255 24.46 -10.76 18.31
CA GLY A 255 24.03 -9.57 17.61
C GLY A 255 23.26 -9.86 16.32
N VAL A 256 22.74 -8.81 15.70
CA VAL A 256 21.80 -8.91 14.56
C VAL A 256 22.37 -9.69 13.37
N GLN A 257 23.64 -9.50 13.02
CA GLN A 257 24.25 -10.15 11.86
C GLN A 257 24.46 -11.66 12.08
N ILE A 258 24.94 -12.04 13.25
CA ILE A 258 25.15 -13.45 13.62
C ILE A 258 23.81 -14.16 13.65
N LEU A 259 22.79 -13.55 14.26
CA LEU A 259 21.44 -14.12 14.28
C LEU A 259 20.85 -14.25 12.88
N ALA A 260 21.02 -13.22 12.05
CA ALA A 260 20.56 -13.29 10.66
C ALA A 260 21.21 -14.47 9.94
N ALA A 261 22.53 -14.65 10.06
CA ALA A 261 23.24 -15.78 9.45
C ALA A 261 22.77 -17.13 9.99
N LYS A 262 22.64 -17.30 11.31
CA LYS A 262 22.20 -18.57 11.93
C LYS A 262 20.75 -18.92 11.60
N LEU A 263 19.84 -17.95 11.57
CA LEU A 263 18.45 -18.17 11.17
C LEU A 263 18.35 -18.51 9.69
N ARG A 264 19.20 -17.91 8.85
CA ARG A 264 19.22 -18.13 7.39
C ARG A 264 19.53 -19.57 6.99
N LEU A 265 20.19 -20.33 7.86
CA LEU A 265 20.50 -21.74 7.64
C LEU A 265 19.25 -22.61 7.52
N GLN A 266 18.12 -22.18 8.08
CA GLN A 266 16.88 -22.98 8.07
C GLN A 266 15.64 -22.18 7.68
N TYR A 267 15.65 -20.85 7.85
CA TYR A 267 14.47 -20.02 7.69
C TYR A 267 14.74 -18.79 6.80
N TRP A 268 13.76 -18.45 5.99
CA TRP A 268 13.67 -17.18 5.27
C TRP A 268 12.60 -16.33 5.93
N ILE A 269 12.99 -15.42 6.82
CA ILE A 269 12.06 -14.51 7.50
C ILE A 269 11.90 -13.23 6.67
N PHE A 270 10.66 -12.87 6.32
CA PHE A 270 10.40 -11.58 5.69
C PHE A 270 10.90 -10.42 6.55
N SER A 271 11.58 -9.45 5.94
CA SER A 271 12.20 -8.31 6.65
C SER A 271 13.03 -8.73 7.89
N SER A 272 13.74 -9.86 7.81
CA SER A 272 14.47 -10.51 8.92
C SER A 272 15.25 -9.54 9.81
N LYS A 273 16.08 -8.67 9.22
CA LYS A 273 16.90 -7.69 9.97
C LYS A 273 16.06 -6.78 10.86
N ARG A 274 14.86 -6.37 10.41
CA ARG A 274 13.96 -5.51 11.20
C ARG A 274 13.40 -6.27 12.41
N ASN A 275 12.95 -7.51 12.22
CA ASN A 275 12.40 -8.33 13.30
C ASN A 275 13.49 -8.71 14.31
N ILE A 276 14.68 -9.07 13.83
CA ILE A 276 15.82 -9.38 14.68
C ILE A 276 16.23 -8.17 15.51
N ARG A 277 16.34 -6.97 14.91
CA ARG A 277 16.62 -5.72 15.65
C ARG A 277 15.56 -5.45 16.71
N SER A 278 14.28 -5.63 16.39
CA SER A 278 13.17 -5.46 17.34
C SER A 278 13.28 -6.44 18.51
N CYS A 279 13.62 -7.70 18.25
CA CYS A 279 13.80 -8.70 19.31
C CYS A 279 15.01 -8.37 20.20
N VAL A 280 16.16 -8.06 19.60
CA VAL A 280 17.40 -7.73 20.34
C VAL A 280 17.22 -6.45 21.16
N SER A 281 16.57 -5.43 20.61
CA SER A 281 16.35 -4.17 21.33
C SER A 281 15.43 -4.31 22.54
N ARG A 282 14.57 -5.33 22.58
CA ARG A 282 13.72 -5.65 23.74
C ARG A 282 14.46 -6.48 24.80
N CYS A 283 15.65 -7.00 24.50
CA CYS A 283 16.41 -7.84 25.44
C CYS A 283 17.05 -6.99 26.56
N VAL A 284 16.63 -7.23 27.80
CA VAL A 284 17.10 -6.50 28.98
C VAL A 284 18.61 -6.65 29.19
N VAL A 285 19.16 -7.84 28.96
CA VAL A 285 20.60 -8.11 29.09
C VAL A 285 21.38 -7.25 28.10
N CYS A 286 21.01 -7.28 26.81
CA CYS A 286 21.66 -6.45 25.79
C CYS A 286 21.51 -4.96 26.10
N LYS A 287 20.32 -4.50 26.52
CA LYS A 287 20.11 -3.10 26.93
C LYS A 287 21.10 -2.68 28.02
N ARG A 288 21.30 -3.50 29.05
CA ARG A 288 22.25 -3.23 30.13
C ARG A 288 23.69 -3.11 29.62
N PHE A 289 24.13 -4.01 28.73
CA PHE A 289 25.47 -3.94 28.14
C PHE A 289 25.67 -2.75 27.20
N THR A 290 24.61 -2.27 26.56
CA THR A 290 24.66 -1.09 25.67
C THR A 290 24.38 0.24 26.37
N ALA A 291 24.01 0.21 27.65
CA ALA A 291 23.67 1.42 28.40
C ALA A 291 24.91 2.29 28.55
N LYS A 292 24.80 3.57 28.20
CA LYS A 292 25.87 4.54 28.41
C LYS A 292 25.92 4.92 29.90
N ALA A 293 27.12 5.20 30.40
CA ALA A 293 27.29 5.76 31.72
C ALA A 293 26.50 7.09 31.84
N LEU A 294 25.92 7.32 33.01
CA LEU A 294 25.30 8.60 33.34
C LEU A 294 26.40 9.66 33.38
N THR A 295 26.34 10.64 32.47
CA THR A 295 27.22 11.80 32.52
C THR A 295 26.62 12.80 33.49
N THR A 296 27.24 12.97 34.66
CA THR A 296 26.92 14.08 35.56
C THR A 296 27.70 15.32 35.14
N PRO A 297 27.10 16.52 35.19
CA PRO A 297 27.87 17.75 35.05
C PRO A 297 28.96 17.79 36.14
N PRO A 298 30.15 18.35 35.84
CA PRO A 298 31.23 18.44 36.83
C PRO A 298 30.75 19.23 38.05
N ILE A 299 30.91 18.65 39.23
CA ILE A 299 30.66 19.34 40.49
C ILE A 299 31.77 20.37 40.69
N GLN A 300 31.40 21.63 40.94
CA GLN A 300 32.37 22.66 41.29
C GLN A 300 32.94 22.37 42.68
N LEU A 301 34.26 22.28 42.76
CA LEU A 301 34.97 22.15 44.03
C LEU A 301 34.76 23.44 44.86
N PRO A 302 34.62 23.36 46.20
CA PRO A 302 34.55 24.53 47.06
C PRO A 302 35.77 25.44 46.86
N LEU A 303 35.54 26.75 46.89
CA LEU A 303 36.59 27.78 46.90
C LEU A 303 37.24 27.82 48.29
N ASP A 304 38.14 26.87 48.54
CA ASP A 304 39.03 26.72 49.71
C ASP A 304 38.41 26.49 51.11
N ARG A 305 39.22 25.84 51.96
CA ARG A 305 38.99 25.43 53.34
C ARG A 305 40.04 26.08 54.23
#